data_AF-A0A832T0Y8-F1
#
_entry.id   AF-A0A832T0Y8-F1
#
_cell.length_a   1.000
_cell.length_b   1.000
_cell.length_c   1.000
_cell.angle_alpha   90.00
_cell.angle_beta   90.00
_cell.angle_gamma   90.00
#
_symmetry.space_group_name_H-M   'P 1'
#
loop_
_entity.id
_entity.type
_entity.pdbx_description
1 polymer ?
#
loop_
_entity_poly.entity_id
_entity_poly.type
_entity_poly.pdbx_seq_one_letter_code
_entity_poly.pdbx_strand_id
1 'polypeptide(L)'
;MLSESTKSSRISEDEMNKVLAKAEKEAEKKDHKKQWIERMIKSAKTYYKLCPYYDKKSSKCFLTLGDKCTREGRYENCPIFIGYLDQKYNEIIQKKKMLPMDFLDLAQMI
;
A
#
# COMPACT_ATOMS: atom_id res chain seq x y z
N MET A 1 -40.74 -14.34 35.22
CA MET A 1 -39.73 -13.38 35.70
C MET A 1 -38.78 -13.11 34.53
N LEU A 2 -38.77 -11.85 34.08
CA LEU A 2 -37.79 -11.14 33.23
C LEU A 2 -37.45 -11.70 31.83
N SER A 3 -38.18 -11.15 30.86
CA SER A 3 -37.82 -10.94 29.47
C SER A 3 -36.62 -9.99 29.31
N GLU A 4 -35.60 -10.38 28.54
CA GLU A 4 -34.63 -9.45 27.95
C GLU A 4 -34.72 -9.48 26.43
N SER A 5 -35.21 -8.35 25.91
CA SER A 5 -35.42 -8.04 24.49
C SER A 5 -34.13 -8.11 23.67
N THR A 6 -34.00 -9.11 22.81
CA THR A 6 -33.15 -9.00 21.62
C THR A 6 -33.86 -8.14 20.59
N LYS A 7 -33.62 -6.83 20.68
CA LYS A 7 -34.10 -5.82 19.73
C LYS A 7 -33.44 -6.11 18.37
N SER A 8 -34.08 -6.93 17.57
CA SER A 8 -33.74 -7.20 16.17
C SER A 8 -33.85 -5.89 15.39
N SER A 9 -32.73 -5.19 15.23
CA SER A 9 -32.64 -4.05 14.31
C SER A 9 -32.96 -4.55 12.91
N ARG A 10 -34.16 -4.24 12.42
CA ARG A 10 -34.55 -4.40 11.01
C ARG A 10 -33.71 -3.41 10.20
N ILE A 11 -32.47 -3.78 9.89
CA ILE A 11 -31.67 -3.13 8.86
C ILE A 11 -32.47 -3.30 7.57
N SER A 12 -32.84 -2.20 6.90
CA SER A 12 -33.55 -2.31 5.63
C SER A 12 -32.64 -2.95 4.58
N GLU A 13 -33.24 -3.64 3.61
CA GLU A 13 -32.49 -4.24 2.50
C GLU A 13 -31.61 -3.21 1.78
N ASP A 14 -32.05 -1.95 1.71
CA ASP A 14 -31.28 -0.83 1.16
C ASP A 14 -30.02 -0.49 1.98
N GLU A 15 -30.11 -0.51 3.31
CA GLU A 15 -28.92 -0.30 4.16
C GLU A 15 -27.94 -1.46 4.04
N MET A 16 -28.45 -2.70 3.94
CA MET A 16 -27.63 -3.89 3.75
C MET A 16 -26.89 -3.85 2.40
N ASN A 17 -27.59 -3.54 1.32
CA ASN A 17 -27.01 -3.38 -0.02
C ASN A 17 -25.96 -2.26 -0.06
N LYS A 18 -26.19 -1.15 0.65
CA LYS A 18 -25.22 -0.04 0.74
C LYS A 18 -23.95 -0.44 1.48
N VAL A 19 -24.05 -1.25 2.53
CA VAL A 19 -22.89 -1.79 3.26
C VAL A 19 -22.10 -2.76 2.37
N LEU A 20 -22.78 -3.66 1.68
CA LEU A 20 -22.14 -4.62 0.77
C LEU A 20 -21.39 -3.90 -0.37
N ALA A 21 -22.04 -2.95 -1.05
CA ALA A 21 -21.42 -2.18 -2.12
C ALA A 21 -20.22 -1.33 -1.65
N LYS A 22 -20.21 -0.88 -0.39
CA LYS A 22 -19.04 -0.21 0.20
C LYS A 22 -17.90 -1.20 0.43
N ALA A 23 -18.19 -2.38 0.99
CA ALA A 23 -17.20 -3.42 1.23
C ALA A 23 -16.54 -3.91 -0.07
N GLU A 24 -17.33 -4.12 -1.14
CA GLU A 24 -16.83 -4.49 -2.47
C GLU A 24 -15.90 -3.43 -3.06
N LYS A 25 -16.31 -2.14 -3.02
CA LYS A 25 -15.47 -1.03 -3.48
C LYS A 25 -14.17 -0.90 -2.68
N GLU A 26 -14.20 -1.17 -1.37
CA GLU A 26 -12.99 -1.15 -0.55
C GLU A 26 -12.07 -2.33 -0.85
N ALA A 27 -12.62 -3.51 -1.13
CA ALA A 27 -11.86 -4.68 -1.56
C ALA A 27 -11.17 -4.44 -2.91
N GLU A 28 -11.90 -3.90 -3.89
CA GLU A 28 -11.38 -3.55 -5.22
C GLU A 28 -10.23 -2.53 -5.12
N LYS A 29 -10.37 -1.49 -4.30
CA LYS A 29 -9.29 -0.51 -4.05
C LYS A 29 -8.05 -1.15 -3.43
N LYS A 30 -8.23 -2.07 -2.47
CA LYS A 30 -7.11 -2.80 -1.87
C LYS A 30 -6.40 -3.66 -2.92
N ASP A 31 -7.14 -4.27 -3.83
CA ASP A 31 -6.57 -5.07 -4.90
C ASP A 31 -5.79 -4.22 -5.91
N HIS A 32 -6.37 -3.12 -6.41
CA HIS A 32 -5.70 -2.19 -7.31
C HIS A 32 -4.41 -1.63 -6.73
N LYS A 33 -4.42 -1.32 -5.42
CA LYS A 33 -3.22 -0.88 -4.72
C LYS A 33 -2.15 -1.96 -4.72
N LYS A 34 -2.49 -3.20 -4.32
CA LYS A 34 -1.53 -4.31 -4.30
C LYS A 34 -0.91 -4.56 -5.67
N GLN A 35 -1.74 -4.59 -6.72
CA GLN A 35 -1.27 -4.75 -8.10
C GLN A 35 -0.31 -3.63 -8.52
N TRP A 36 -0.60 -2.38 -8.13
CA TRP A 36 0.28 -1.25 -8.41
C TRP A 36 1.61 -1.36 -7.65
N ILE A 37 1.59 -1.72 -6.36
CA ILE A 37 2.82 -1.92 -5.56
C ILE A 37 3.68 -3.03 -6.18
N GLU A 38 3.09 -4.17 -6.53
CA GLU A 38 3.81 -5.27 -7.19
C GLU A 38 4.42 -4.84 -8.53
N ARG A 39 3.69 -4.02 -9.31
CA ARG A 39 4.21 -3.44 -10.55
C ARG A 39 5.43 -2.55 -10.26
N MET A 40 5.35 -1.66 -9.27
CA MET A 40 6.48 -0.79 -8.90
C MET A 40 7.70 -1.60 -8.46
N ILE A 41 7.51 -2.66 -7.67
CA ILE A 41 8.62 -3.54 -7.26
C ILE A 41 9.23 -4.24 -8.47
N LYS A 42 8.41 -4.78 -9.39
CA LYS A 42 8.90 -5.42 -10.62
C LYS A 42 9.66 -4.44 -11.51
N SER A 43 9.13 -3.24 -11.68
CA SER A 43 9.78 -2.16 -12.43
C SER A 43 11.11 -1.75 -11.78
N ALA A 44 11.17 -1.56 -10.46
CA ALA A 44 12.43 -1.20 -9.79
C ALA A 44 13.57 -2.20 -10.06
N LYS A 45 13.26 -3.49 -10.25
CA LYS A 45 14.26 -4.54 -10.59
C LYS A 45 14.90 -4.38 -11.96
N THR A 46 14.22 -3.76 -12.92
CA THR A 46 14.79 -3.55 -14.24
C THR A 46 15.93 -2.53 -14.18
N TYR A 47 15.89 -1.61 -13.20
CA TYR A 47 16.86 -0.53 -13.05
C TYR A 47 17.89 -0.77 -11.93
N TYR A 48 17.49 -1.41 -10.83
CA TYR A 48 18.29 -1.47 -9.62
C TYR A 48 18.58 -2.91 -9.15
N LYS A 49 19.86 -3.26 -9.08
CA LYS A 49 20.33 -4.54 -8.50
C LYS A 49 20.20 -4.60 -6.97
N LEU A 50 20.23 -3.46 -6.30
CA LEU A 50 20.04 -3.29 -4.86
C LEU A 50 19.00 -2.20 -4.61
N CYS A 51 18.41 -2.19 -3.41
CA CYS A 51 17.41 -1.21 -3.02
C CYS A 51 17.94 0.21 -3.23
N PRO A 52 17.21 1.09 -3.94
CA PRO A 52 17.64 2.47 -4.18
C PRO A 52 17.78 3.29 -2.88
N TYR A 53 17.20 2.81 -1.78
CA TYR A 53 17.25 3.44 -0.45
C TYR A 53 18.20 2.72 0.53
N TYR A 54 19.10 1.87 0.04
CA TYR A 54 20.09 1.17 0.86
C TYR A 54 21.48 1.77 0.66
N ASP A 55 22.12 2.18 1.76
CA ASP A 55 23.54 2.52 1.74
C ASP A 55 24.40 1.28 2.02
N LYS A 56 25.15 0.85 1.01
CA LYS A 56 26.08 -0.28 1.13
C LYS A 56 27.24 0.00 2.09
N LYS A 57 27.67 1.26 2.26
CA LYS A 57 28.82 1.59 3.11
C LYS A 57 28.47 1.46 4.59
N SER A 58 27.33 2.03 5.00
CA SER A 58 26.90 2.00 6.40
C SER A 58 25.89 0.89 6.72
N SER A 59 25.45 0.13 5.71
CA SER A 59 24.38 -0.89 5.83
C SER A 59 23.06 -0.31 6.37
N LYS A 60 22.76 0.94 6.05
CA LYS A 60 21.58 1.68 6.55
C LYS A 60 20.46 1.73 5.52
N CYS A 61 19.22 1.86 6.01
CA CYS A 61 18.03 2.10 5.19
C CYS A 61 17.57 3.56 5.33
N PHE A 62 17.54 4.27 4.21
CA PHE A 62 17.12 5.68 4.17
C PHE A 62 15.62 5.88 4.37
N LEU A 63 14.81 4.83 4.20
CA LEU A 63 13.37 4.89 4.48
C LEU A 63 13.04 4.84 5.98
N THR A 64 13.96 4.36 6.81
CA THR A 64 13.82 4.27 8.28
C THR A 64 14.79 5.22 8.99
N LEU A 65 14.94 6.44 8.47
CA LEU A 65 15.79 7.49 9.06
C LEU A 65 17.25 7.05 9.36
N GLY A 66 17.76 6.05 8.63
CA GLY A 66 19.12 5.56 8.79
C GLY A 66 19.30 4.36 9.74
N ASP A 67 18.22 3.68 10.16
CA ASP A 67 18.33 2.40 10.87
C ASP A 67 19.01 1.33 10.01
N LYS A 68 19.54 0.29 10.67
CA LYS A 68 20.23 -0.82 9.99
C LYS A 68 19.26 -1.58 9.08
N CYS A 69 19.68 -1.82 7.83
CA CYS A 69 18.89 -2.60 6.88
C CYS A 69 18.98 -4.10 7.23
N THR A 70 17.86 -4.71 7.59
CA THR A 70 17.77 -6.16 7.89
C THR A 70 17.78 -7.05 6.65
N ARG A 71 17.73 -6.45 5.46
CA ARG A 71 17.62 -7.15 4.16
C ARG A 71 18.84 -6.96 3.27
N GLU A 72 19.88 -6.29 3.75
CA GLU A 72 21.14 -6.09 3.02
C GLU A 72 20.94 -5.53 1.60
N GLY A 73 19.98 -4.62 1.45
CA GLY A 73 19.64 -4.03 0.16
C GLY A 73 18.68 -4.85 -0.72
N ARG A 74 18.17 -6.00 -0.30
CA ARG A 74 17.08 -6.70 -1.01
C ARG A 74 15.72 -6.05 -0.71
N TYR A 75 14.92 -5.79 -1.75
CA TYR A 75 13.67 -5.03 -1.63
C TYR A 75 12.40 -5.74 -2.11
N GLU A 76 12.55 -6.91 -2.77
CA GLU A 76 11.43 -7.70 -3.34
C GLU A 76 10.28 -7.97 -2.39
N ASN A 77 10.58 -8.22 -1.12
CA ASN A 77 9.61 -8.48 -0.05
C ASN A 77 9.97 -7.67 1.20
N CYS A 78 10.52 -6.47 1.00
CA CYS A 78 10.91 -5.60 2.11
C CYS A 78 9.68 -4.84 2.62
N PRO A 79 9.25 -5.05 3.88
CA PRO A 79 8.05 -4.40 4.41
C PRO A 79 8.19 -2.88 4.46
N ILE A 80 9.41 -2.37 4.66
CA ILE A 80 9.70 -0.93 4.65
C ILE A 80 9.48 -0.35 3.25
N PHE A 81 9.99 -1.02 2.22
CA PHE A 81 9.85 -0.55 0.84
C PHE A 81 8.40 -0.65 0.36
N ILE A 82 7.70 -1.74 0.70
CA ILE A 82 6.27 -1.90 0.44
C ILE A 82 5.46 -0.81 1.15
N GLY A 83 5.77 -0.52 2.42
CA GLY A 83 5.12 0.55 3.19
C GLY A 83 5.33 1.93 2.56
N TYR A 84 6.55 2.21 2.09
CA TYR A 84 6.84 3.43 1.34
C TYR A 84 5.98 3.55 0.07
N LEU A 85 5.86 2.47 -0.72
CA LEU A 85 5.01 2.44 -1.91
C LEU A 85 3.53 2.62 -1.56
N ASP A 86 3.04 1.99 -0.49
CA ASP A 86 1.65 2.17 -0.03
C ASP A 86 1.37 3.65 0.32
N GLN A 87 2.28 4.28 1.07
CA GLN A 87 2.16 5.69 1.41
C GLN A 87 2.14 6.56 0.14
N LYS A 88 3.05 6.31 -0.81
CA LYS A 88 3.09 7.05 -2.08
C LYS A 88 1.83 6.87 -2.92
N TYR A 89 1.28 5.66 -2.98
CA TYR A 89 0.00 5.42 -3.63
C TYR A 89 -1.10 6.30 -3.02
N ASN A 90 -1.23 6.31 -1.69
CA ASN A 90 -2.24 7.10 -1.01
C ASN A 90 -2.05 8.60 -1.26
N GLU A 91 -0.81 9.10 -1.21
CA GLU A 91 -0.47 10.49 -1.52
C GLU A 91 -0.88 10.89 -2.95
N ILE A 92 -0.63 10.04 -3.94
CA ILE A 92 -0.95 10.31 -5.35
C ILE A 92 -2.47 10.34 -5.57
N ILE A 93 -3.19 9.35 -5.04
CA ILE A 93 -4.65 9.27 -5.14
C ILE A 93 -5.32 10.43 -4.42
N GLN A 94 -4.83 10.81 -3.23
CA GLN A 94 -5.34 11.96 -2.49
C GLN A 94 -5.15 13.27 -3.27
N LYS A 95 -4.02 13.41 -3.97
CA LYS A 95 -3.73 14.54 -4.87
C LYS A 95 -4.49 14.47 -6.20
N LYS A 96 -5.32 13.43 -6.43
CA LYS A 96 -6.02 13.16 -7.69
C LYS A 96 -5.10 13.14 -8.91
N LYS A 97 -3.85 12.72 -8.71
CA LYS A 97 -2.87 12.55 -9.80
C LYS A 97 -2.94 11.14 -10.36
N MET A 98 -2.48 11.00 -11.61
CA MET A 98 -2.36 9.69 -12.25
C MET A 98 -1.23 8.89 -11.57
N LEU A 99 -1.48 7.60 -11.34
CA LEU A 99 -0.47 6.69 -10.82
C LEU A 99 0.61 6.45 -11.88
N PRO A 100 1.90 6.52 -11.53
CA PRO A 100 2.97 6.19 -12.46
C PRO A 100 2.92 4.70 -12.81
N MET A 101 3.39 4.39 -14.02
CA MET A 101 3.45 3.03 -14.54
C MET A 101 4.80 2.37 -14.26
N ASP A 102 5.83 3.18 -14.02
CA ASP A 102 7.20 2.77 -13.74
C ASP A 102 7.74 3.39 -12.43
N PHE A 103 8.69 2.71 -11.80
CA PHE A 103 9.32 3.16 -10.57
C PHE A 103 10.22 4.39 -10.79
N LEU A 104 10.86 4.56 -11.95
CA LEU A 104 11.63 5.77 -12.24
C LEU A 104 10.71 6.99 -12.32
N ASP A 105 9.54 6.86 -12.93
CA ASP A 105 8.54 7.93 -12.96
C ASP A 105 8.11 8.31 -11.55
N LEU A 106 7.87 7.30 -10.69
CA LEU A 106 7.56 7.53 -9.28
C LEU A 106 8.68 8.28 -8.56
N ALA A 107 9.95 7.92 -8.80
CA ALA A 107 11.10 8.57 -8.19
C ALA A 107 11.28 10.03 -8.64
N GLN A 108 10.81 10.38 -9.84
CA GLN A 108 10.84 11.75 -10.37
C GLN A 108 9.69 12.64 -9.86
N MET A 109 8.64 12.05 -9.28
CA MET A 109 7.51 12.79 -8.69
C MET A 109 7.77 13.31 -7.27
N ILE A 110 8.95 13.01 -6.70
CA ILE A 110 9.37 13.38 -5.34
C ILE A 110 9.84 14.83 -5.31
#